data_AF-A0A7K0VPY3-F1
#
_entry.id   AF-A0A7K0VPY3-F1
#
_cell.length_a   1.000
_cell.length_b   1.000
_cell.length_c   1.000
_cell.angle_alpha   90.00
_cell.angle_beta   90.00
_cell.angle_gamma   90.00
#
_symmetry.space_group_name_H-M   'P 1'
#
loop_
_entity.id
_entity.type
_entity.pdbx_description
1 polymer ?
#
loop_
_entity_poly.entity_id
_entity_poly.type
_entity_poly.pdbx_seq_one_letter_code
_entity_poly.pdbx_strand_id
1 'polypeptide(L)'
;LDLLIALNSGLPGMGTIHANSARDAIVKLQTLPLLAGENISQKFIAPTVASAIDIVVQVRLDNSGARRITEVASVTGRVENDRIEVESLWSWDHDHYERGLGALPKPERYSLAGVNVNNWWAE
;
A
#
# COMPACT_ATOMS: atom_id res chain seq x y z
N LEU A 1 10.00 -12.72 3.91
CA LEU A 1 9.99 -12.03 5.22
C LEU A 1 10.95 -10.85 5.22
N ASP A 2 12.15 -11.02 4.64
CA ASP A 2 13.24 -10.04 4.63
C ASP A 2 12.83 -8.63 4.15
N LEU A 3 11.99 -8.54 3.10
CA LEU A 3 11.47 -7.25 2.64
C LEU A 3 10.69 -6.52 3.74
N LEU A 4 9.73 -7.19 4.39
CA LEU A 4 8.92 -6.57 5.44
C LEU A 4 9.76 -6.19 6.65
N ILE A 5 10.78 -7.00 6.99
CA ILE A 5 11.71 -6.67 8.07
C ILE A 5 12.53 -5.42 7.72
N ALA A 6 13.09 -5.36 6.51
CA ALA A 6 13.90 -4.22 6.07
C ALA A 6 13.08 -2.92 6.02
N LEU A 7 11.88 -2.97 5.45
CA LEU A 7 10.98 -1.81 5.41
C LEU A 7 10.56 -1.38 6.83
N ASN A 8 10.27 -2.33 7.71
CA ASN A 8 9.90 -2.04 9.10
C ASN A 8 11.07 -1.49 9.94
N SER A 9 12.33 -1.79 9.58
CA SER A 9 13.50 -1.19 10.23
C SER A 9 13.86 0.20 9.67
N GLY A 10 13.01 0.78 8.83
CA GLY A 10 13.17 2.13 8.28
C GLY A 10 13.98 2.20 6.99
N LEU A 11 14.28 1.06 6.34
CA LEU A 11 14.90 1.09 5.02
C LEU A 11 13.85 1.52 3.99
N PRO A 12 14.04 2.63 3.25
CA PRO A 12 13.13 2.98 2.18
C PRO A 12 13.24 1.95 1.05
N GLY A 13 12.11 1.53 0.50
CA GLY A 13 12.10 0.53 -0.56
C GLY A 13 10.75 0.40 -1.23
N MET A 14 10.76 -0.33 -2.35
CA MET A 14 9.57 -0.67 -3.11
C MET A 14 9.73 -2.08 -3.69
N GLY A 15 8.60 -2.70 -4.01
CA GLY A 15 8.56 -4.01 -4.64
C GLY A 15 7.25 -4.22 -5.39
N THR A 16 7.17 -5.33 -6.12
CA THR A 16 5.98 -5.71 -6.87
C THR A 16 5.42 -7.01 -6.32
N ILE A 17 4.09 -7.10 -6.22
CA ILE A 17 3.38 -8.32 -5.87
C ILE A 17 2.21 -8.52 -6.82
N HIS A 18 1.97 -9.76 -7.22
CA HIS A 18 0.80 -10.07 -8.05
C HIS A 18 -0.47 -10.03 -7.18
N ALA A 19 -1.33 -9.05 -7.44
CA ALA A 19 -2.57 -8.83 -6.69
C ALA A 19 -3.70 -8.34 -7.59
N ASN A 20 -4.92 -8.73 -7.22
CA ASN A 20 -6.14 -8.35 -7.92
C ASN A 20 -6.73 -7.02 -7.46
N SER A 21 -6.15 -6.36 -6.47
CA SER A 21 -6.49 -5.01 -6.01
C SER A 21 -5.44 -4.53 -5.02
N ALA A 22 -5.47 -3.23 -4.66
CA ALA A 22 -4.61 -2.73 -3.59
C ALA A 22 -4.84 -3.47 -2.25
N ARG A 23 -6.12 -3.73 -1.93
CA ARG A 23 -6.49 -4.50 -0.72
C ARG A 23 -6.00 -5.95 -0.78
N ASP A 24 -6.10 -6.62 -1.94
CA ASP A 24 -5.57 -7.99 -2.12
C ASP A 24 -4.04 -8.03 -1.95
N ALA A 25 -3.33 -6.99 -2.40
CA ALA A 25 -1.89 -6.89 -2.20
C ALA A 25 -1.54 -6.86 -0.70
N ILE A 26 -2.27 -6.09 0.10
CA ILE A 26 -2.09 -6.04 1.55
C ILE A 26 -2.40 -7.39 2.21
N VAL A 27 -3.51 -8.04 1.83
CA VAL A 27 -3.86 -9.38 2.32
C VAL A 27 -2.76 -10.40 1.98
N LYS A 28 -2.18 -10.33 0.78
CA LYS A 28 -1.06 -11.20 0.39
C LYS A 28 0.22 -10.91 1.16
N LEU A 29 0.52 -9.64 1.43
CA LEU A 29 1.64 -9.28 2.30
C LEU A 29 1.45 -9.78 3.74
N GLN A 30 0.21 -9.94 4.19
CA GLN A 30 -0.09 -10.55 5.49
C GLN A 30 0.00 -12.08 5.47
N THR A 31 -0.44 -12.72 4.39
CA THR A 31 -0.60 -14.18 4.32
C THR A 31 0.64 -14.91 3.80
N LEU A 32 1.34 -14.40 2.79
CA LEU A 32 2.51 -15.08 2.21
C LEU A 32 3.64 -15.34 3.20
N PRO A 33 3.97 -14.43 4.15
CA PRO A 33 4.98 -14.74 5.16
C PRO A 33 4.57 -15.88 6.09
N LEU A 34 3.26 -16.09 6.36
CA LEU A 34 2.79 -17.21 7.19
C LEU A 34 3.10 -18.58 6.55
N LEU A 35 3.25 -18.63 5.24
CA LEU A 35 3.63 -19.86 4.53
C LEU A 35 5.11 -20.22 4.69
N ALA A 36 5.94 -19.31 5.20
CA ALA A 36 7.39 -19.49 5.33
C ALA A 36 7.83 -20.20 6.62
N GLY A 37 6.92 -20.49 7.57
CA GLY A 37 7.21 -21.28 8.76
C GLY A 37 6.30 -21.01 9.96
N GLU A 38 6.22 -21.97 10.89
CA GLU A 38 5.27 -21.99 12.03
C GLU A 38 5.50 -20.89 13.10
N ASN A 39 6.61 -20.16 13.04
CA ASN A 39 6.98 -19.17 14.08
C ASN A 39 6.47 -17.75 13.83
N ILE A 40 5.69 -17.51 12.76
CA ILE A 40 5.21 -16.17 12.43
C ILE A 40 3.72 -16.07 12.75
N SER A 41 3.38 -15.27 13.76
CA SER A 41 1.97 -15.04 14.12
C SER A 41 1.35 -13.90 13.30
N GLN A 42 0.08 -14.04 12.94
CA GLN A 42 -0.67 -12.98 12.26
C GLN A 42 -0.71 -11.67 13.07
N LYS A 43 -0.77 -11.79 14.40
CA LYS A 43 -0.70 -10.66 15.35
C LYS A 43 0.58 -9.84 15.22
N PHE A 44 1.68 -10.45 14.76
CA PHE A 44 2.93 -9.74 14.48
C PHE A 44 2.93 -9.14 13.07
N ILE A 45 2.41 -9.86 12.07
CA ILE A 45 2.46 -9.42 10.68
C ILE A 45 1.56 -8.21 10.42
N ALA A 46 0.32 -8.21 10.91
CA ALA A 46 -0.63 -7.13 10.63
C ALA A 46 -0.09 -5.74 11.00
N PRO A 47 0.39 -5.47 12.24
CA PRO A 47 0.98 -4.19 12.57
C PRO A 47 2.28 -3.91 11.81
N THR A 48 3.08 -4.95 11.53
CA THR A 48 4.33 -4.80 10.75
C THR A 48 4.04 -4.30 9.34
N VAL A 49 3.08 -4.91 8.63
CA VAL A 49 2.69 -4.49 7.27
C VAL A 49 2.06 -3.09 7.30
N ALA A 50 1.18 -2.80 8.27
CA ALA A 50 0.54 -1.49 8.40
C ALA A 50 1.55 -0.35 8.67
N SER A 51 2.63 -0.64 9.41
CA SER A 51 3.70 0.31 9.69
C SER A 51 4.70 0.45 8.52
N ALA A 52 4.99 -0.66 7.83
CA ALA A 52 6.03 -0.72 6.81
C ALA A 52 5.56 -0.24 5.42
N ILE A 53 4.29 -0.45 5.07
CA ILE A 53 3.73 -0.07 3.77
C ILE A 53 3.00 1.27 3.92
N ASP A 54 3.27 2.17 2.98
CA ASP A 54 2.63 3.49 2.93
C ASP A 54 1.65 3.57 1.76
N ILE A 55 2.07 3.22 0.54
CA ILE A 55 1.24 3.31 -0.66
C ILE A 55 1.24 1.99 -1.43
N VAL A 56 0.08 1.66 -2.01
CA VAL A 56 -0.05 0.61 -3.03
C VAL A 56 -0.49 1.25 -4.34
N VAL A 57 0.27 0.98 -5.41
CA VAL A 57 -0.06 1.40 -6.78
C VAL A 57 -0.50 0.17 -7.57
N GLN A 58 -1.79 0.08 -7.88
CA GLN A 58 -2.35 -1.00 -8.66
C GLN A 58 -2.21 -0.70 -10.15
N VAL A 59 -1.53 -1.58 -10.87
CA VAL A 59 -1.38 -1.51 -12.33
C VAL A 59 -2.14 -2.66 -12.97
N ARG A 60 -2.90 -2.37 -14.03
CA ARG A 60 -3.57 -3.37 -14.87
C ARG A 60 -3.26 -3.16 -16.34
N LEU A 61 -3.44 -4.22 -17.11
CA LEU A 61 -3.55 -4.15 -18.55
C LEU A 61 -5.01 -3.85 -18.90
N ASP A 62 -5.28 -2.77 -19.61
CA ASP A 62 -6.63 -2.45 -20.08
C ASP A 62 -6.99 -3.24 -21.36
N ASN A 63 -8.25 -3.12 -21.80
CA ASN A 63 -8.75 -3.83 -22.98
C ASN A 63 -8.05 -3.41 -24.29
N SER A 64 -7.35 -2.27 -24.30
CA SER A 64 -6.54 -1.82 -25.44
C SER A 64 -5.12 -2.40 -25.42
N GLY A 65 -4.76 -3.14 -24.37
CA GLY A 65 -3.41 -3.67 -24.18
C GLY A 65 -2.43 -2.67 -23.57
N ALA A 66 -2.91 -1.51 -23.09
CA ALA A 66 -2.08 -0.53 -22.42
C ALA A 66 -2.01 -0.82 -20.92
N ARG A 67 -0.84 -0.62 -20.30
CA ARG A 67 -0.71 -0.68 -18.84
C ARG A 67 -1.15 0.64 -18.24
N ARG A 68 -2.01 0.57 -17.22
CA ARG A 68 -2.60 1.73 -16.58
C ARG A 68 -2.61 1.55 -15.07
N ILE A 69 -2.32 2.63 -14.35
CA ILE A 69 -2.58 2.69 -12.91
C ILE A 69 -4.10 2.77 -12.74
N THR A 70 -4.70 1.77 -12.11
CA THR A 70 -6.16 1.73 -11.91
C THR A 70 -6.58 2.20 -10.52
N GLU A 71 -5.65 2.15 -9.56
CA GLU A 71 -5.88 2.58 -8.19
C GLU A 71 -4.54 2.98 -7.56
N VAL A 72 -4.53 4.08 -6.81
CA VAL A 72 -3.47 4.41 -5.86
C VAL A 72 -4.14 4.46 -4.50
N ALA A 73 -3.67 3.64 -3.56
CA ALA A 73 -4.27 3.53 -2.24
C ALA A 73 -3.25 3.79 -1.14
N SER A 74 -3.69 4.46 -0.07
CA SER A 74 -2.93 4.64 1.16
C SER A 74 -3.21 3.50 2.14
N VAL A 75 -2.16 3.08 2.84
CA VAL A 75 -2.25 2.18 3.99
C VAL A 75 -2.25 3.05 5.24
N THR A 76 -3.39 3.19 5.91
CA THR A 76 -3.58 4.22 6.94
C THR A 76 -2.77 3.96 8.22
N GLY A 77 -2.28 2.73 8.39
CA GLY A 77 -1.64 2.26 9.61
C GLY A 77 -2.63 1.73 10.66
N ARG A 78 -3.95 1.95 10.49
CA ARG A 78 -4.96 1.41 11.39
C ARG A 78 -5.13 -0.09 11.14
N VAL A 79 -5.21 -0.85 12.23
CA VAL A 79 -5.47 -2.29 12.21
C VAL A 79 -6.65 -2.60 13.11
N GLU A 80 -7.64 -3.31 12.60
CA GLU A 80 -8.81 -3.79 13.35
C GLU A 80 -9.05 -5.26 13.04
N ASN A 81 -9.08 -6.12 14.07
CA ASN A 81 -9.26 -7.58 13.92
C ASN A 81 -8.31 -8.18 12.86
N ASP A 82 -7.01 -7.83 12.94
CA ASP A 82 -5.96 -8.19 11.98
C ASP A 82 -6.18 -7.71 10.53
N ARG A 83 -7.16 -6.83 10.30
CA ARG A 83 -7.40 -6.20 8.99
C ARG A 83 -6.79 -4.82 8.98
N ILE A 84 -5.93 -4.59 8.00
CA ILE A 84 -5.30 -3.29 7.77
C ILE A 84 -6.26 -2.42 6.95
N GLU A 85 -6.47 -1.19 7.40
CA GLU A 85 -7.28 -0.21 6.70
C GLU A 85 -6.52 0.36 5.49
N VAL A 86 -7.22 0.42 4.36
CA VAL A 86 -6.71 0.87 3.07
C VAL A 86 -7.74 1.81 2.48
N GLU A 87 -7.30 3.00 2.09
CA GLU A 87 -8.15 4.06 1.52
C GLU A 87 -7.68 4.41 0.11
N SER A 88 -8.61 4.68 -0.79
CA SER A 88 -8.26 5.12 -2.15
C SER A 88 -7.82 6.58 -2.13
N LEU A 89 -6.67 6.87 -2.75
CA LEU A 89 -6.22 8.22 -3.09
C LEU A 89 -6.69 8.61 -4.48
N TRP A 90 -6.59 7.68 -5.44
CA TRP A 90 -7.07 7.82 -6.80
C TRP A 90 -7.59 6.50 -7.37
N SER A 91 -8.60 6.58 -8.22
CA SER A 91 -9.11 5.45 -9.01
C SER A 91 -9.34 5.85 -10.46
N TRP A 92 -9.18 4.89 -11.37
CA TRP A 92 -9.49 5.06 -12.78
C TRP A 92 -10.91 4.56 -13.07
N ASP A 93 -11.76 5.39 -13.68
CA ASP A 93 -13.17 5.07 -13.95
C ASP A 93 -13.43 4.58 -15.40
N HIS A 94 -12.37 4.35 -16.18
CA HIS A 94 -12.35 4.07 -17.63
C HIS A 94 -12.22 5.30 -18.55
N ASP A 95 -12.31 6.52 -18.04
CA ASP A 95 -12.16 7.76 -18.82
C ASP A 95 -11.24 8.78 -18.13
N HIS A 96 -11.37 8.92 -16.81
CA HIS A 96 -10.61 9.87 -16.00
C HIS A 96 -10.16 9.27 -14.67
N TYR A 97 -9.24 9.98 -14.02
CA TYR A 97 -8.83 9.69 -12.65
C TYR A 97 -9.75 10.42 -11.68
N GLU A 98 -10.43 9.67 -10.83
CA GLU A 98 -11.24 10.18 -9.75
C GLU A 98 -10.44 10.23 -8.45
N ARG A 99 -10.63 11.29 -7.68
CA ARG A 99 -10.03 11.44 -6.35
C ARG A 99 -10.81 10.61 -5.33
N GLY A 100 -10.08 9.77 -4.60
CA GLY A 100 -10.61 9.07 -3.45
C GLY A 100 -10.62 9.94 -2.19
N LEU A 101 -11.22 9.42 -1.13
CA LEU A 101 -11.36 10.11 0.16
C LEU A 101 -10.12 9.98 1.06
N GLY A 102 -9.14 9.17 0.66
CA GLY A 102 -7.95 8.92 1.46
C GLY A 102 -6.98 10.09 1.53
N ALA A 103 -6.13 10.06 2.54
CA ALA A 103 -5.01 10.97 2.69
C ALA A 103 -3.67 10.22 2.60
N LEU A 104 -2.58 10.95 2.29
CA LEU A 104 -1.24 10.40 2.40
C LEU A 104 -1.02 9.91 3.85
N PRO A 105 -0.59 8.64 4.04
CA PRO A 105 -0.33 8.14 5.38
C PRO A 105 0.96 8.76 5.91
N LYS A 106 1.13 8.86 7.23
CA LYS A 106 2.40 9.26 7.87
C LYS A 106 3.04 10.51 7.20
N PRO A 107 2.30 11.63 7.06
CA PRO A 107 2.73 12.82 6.30
C PRO A 107 4.08 13.39 6.75
N GLU A 108 4.46 13.15 8.00
CA GLU A 108 5.78 13.47 8.54
C GLU A 108 6.93 12.81 7.76
N ARG A 109 6.77 11.56 7.29
CA ARG A 109 7.81 10.85 6.50
C ARG A 109 8.06 11.53 5.15
N TYR A 110 6.98 11.93 4.49
CA TYR A 110 7.04 12.63 3.21
C TYR A 110 7.64 14.03 3.38
N SER A 111 7.25 14.73 4.45
CA SER A 111 7.79 16.05 4.77
C SER A 111 9.29 16.01 5.05
N LEU A 112 9.76 14.99 5.79
CA LEU A 112 11.19 14.75 6.04
C LEU A 112 11.98 14.46 4.75
N ALA A 113 11.33 13.85 3.75
CA ALA A 113 11.89 13.62 2.42
C ALA A 113 11.81 14.85 1.49
N GLY A 114 11.30 16.00 1.99
CA GLY A 114 11.16 17.23 1.21
C GLY A 114 9.94 17.26 0.29
N VAL A 115 9.02 16.31 0.41
CA VAL A 115 7.78 16.24 -0.38
C VAL A 115 6.72 17.14 0.27
N ASN A 116 6.12 18.05 -0.49
CA ASN A 116 5.05 18.91 -0.01
C ASN A 116 3.73 18.13 0.12
N VAL A 117 3.38 17.77 1.35
CA VAL A 117 2.14 17.06 1.70
C VAL A 117 0.89 17.94 1.82
N ASN A 118 1.01 19.26 1.64
CA ASN A 118 -0.15 20.16 1.67
C ASN A 118 -0.73 20.39 0.28
N ASN A 119 0.07 20.20 -0.78
CA ASN A 119 -0.33 20.42 -2.17
C ASN A 119 -0.10 19.18 -3.05
N TRP A 120 0.11 17.99 -2.47
CA TRP A 120 0.38 16.76 -3.23
C TRP A 120 -0.70 16.35 -4.23
N TRP A 121 -1.88 16.98 -4.16
CA TRP A 121 -3.02 16.76 -5.04
C TRP A 121 -3.22 17.87 -6.09
N ALA A 122 -2.39 18.92 -6.09
CA ALA A 122 -2.66 20.16 -6.83
C ALA A 122 -1.93 20.28 -8.18
N GLU A 123 -1.40 19.19 -8.74
CA GLU A 123 -0.73 19.17 -10.06
C GLU A 123 -1.27 18.07 -10.96
#